data_AF-A0A9Q0I190-F1
#
_entry.id   AF-A0A9Q0I190-F1
#
_cell.length_a   1.000
_cell.length_b   1.000
_cell.length_c   1.000
_cell.angle_alpha   90.00
_cell.angle_beta   90.00
_cell.angle_gamma   90.00
#
_symmetry.space_group_name_H-M   'P 1'
#
loop_
_entity.id
_entity.type
_entity.pdbx_description
1 polymer ?
#
loop_
_entity_poly.entity_id
_entity_poly.type
_entity_poly.pdbx_seq_one_letter_code
_entity_poly.pdbx_strand_id
1 'polypeptide(L)' 'MEKDFQSAPKRFWQTIRRLRRGKRGSIQAVYSKGGTLLTSTEEVIGRWKEHFVELLNPTTPSM' A
#
# COMPACT_ATOMS: atom_id res chain seq x y z
N MET A 1 16.61 4.98 24.34
CA MET A 1 17.44 4.69 23.15
C MET A 1 18.88 4.36 23.55
N GLU A 2 19.69 5.31 24.02
CA GLU A 2 21.09 5.07 24.44
C GLU A 2 21.20 4.01 25.56
N LYS A 3 20.41 4.18 26.63
CA LYS A 3 20.37 3.24 27.76
C LYS A 3 19.92 1.83 27.36
N ASP A 4 18.99 1.72 26.42
CA ASP A 4 18.48 0.43 25.92
C ASP A 4 19.50 -0.26 25.01
N PHE A 5 20.27 0.52 24.25
CA PHE A 5 21.39 0.02 23.46
C PHE A 5 22.47 -0.57 24.35
N GLN A 6 22.83 0.11 25.43
CA GLN A 6 23.88 -0.34 26.35
C GLN A 6 23.43 -1.51 27.24
N SER A 7 22.22 -1.44 27.79
CA SER A 7 21.72 -2.47 28.73
C SER A 7 21.16 -3.72 28.04
N ALA A 8 20.70 -3.60 26.79
CA ALA A 8 20.09 -4.71 26.05
C ALA A 8 20.36 -4.63 24.53
N PRO A 9 21.63 -4.65 24.08
CA PRO A 9 22.02 -4.40 22.69
C PRO A 9 21.33 -5.34 21.69
N LYS A 10 21.10 -6.60 22.07
CA LYS A 10 20.36 -7.56 21.22
C LYS A 10 18.90 -7.13 20.99
N ARG A 11 18.19 -6.69 22.04
CA ARG A 11 16.78 -6.26 21.93
C ARG A 11 16.69 -4.95 21.17
N PHE A 12 17.62 -4.04 21.42
CA PHE A 12 17.72 -2.78 20.68
C PHE A 12 17.83 -3.02 19.18
N TRP A 13 18.80 -3.82 18.73
CA TRP A 13 18.99 -4.11 17.31
C TRP A 13 17.83 -4.90 16.69
N GLN A 14 17.15 -5.77 17.45
CA GLN A 14 15.92 -6.42 16.99
C GLN A 14 14.82 -5.40 16.69
N THR A 15 14.63 -4.41 17.57
CA THR A 15 13.65 -3.34 17.37
C THR A 15 14.01 -2.47 16.18
N ILE A 16 15.28 -2.03 16.07
CA ILE A 16 15.76 -1.26 14.90
C ILE A 16 15.57 -2.04 13.60
N ARG A 17 15.85 -3.35 13.59
CA ARG A 17 15.65 -4.22 12.43
C ARG A 17 14.17 -4.33 12.04
N ARG A 18 13.26 -4.39 13.01
CA ARG A 18 11.81 -4.38 12.76
C ARG A 18 11.35 -3.06 12.17
N LEU A 19 11.83 -1.93 12.71
CA LEU A 19 11.51 -0.60 12.20
C LEU A 19 12.02 -0.38 10.77
N ARG A 20 13.27 -0.77 10.48
CA ARG A 20 13.86 -0.66 9.13
C ARG A 20 13.15 -1.49 8.07
N ARG A 21 12.52 -2.60 8.46
CA ARG A 21 11.71 -3.41 7.52
C ARG A 21 10.46 -2.68 7.06
N GLY A 22 10.08 -1.56 7.70
CA GLY A 22 8.85 -0.84 7.46
C GLY A 22 7.62 -1.69 7.78
N LYS A 23 6.44 -1.08 7.69
CA LYS A 23 5.22 -1.86 7.49
C LYS A 23 5.28 -2.31 6.03
N ARG A 24 5.38 -3.62 5.77
CA ARG A 24 5.01 -4.14 4.46
C ARG A 24 3.54 -3.79 4.28
N GLY A 25 3.28 -2.67 3.61
CA GLY A 25 1.94 -2.33 3.19
C GLY A 25 1.48 -3.49 2.32
N SER A 26 0.52 -4.27 2.81
CA SER A 26 -0.31 -5.04 1.92
C SER A 26 -0.80 -4.06 0.85
N ILE A 27 -0.65 -4.41 -0.42
CA ILE A 27 -1.31 -3.68 -1.50
C ILE A 27 -2.74 -3.44 -1.03
N GLN A 28 -3.11 -2.16 -0.90
CA GLN A 28 -4.42 -1.80 -0.37
C GLN A 28 -5.45 -2.42 -1.31
N ALA A 29 -6.25 -3.32 -0.77
CA ALA A 29 -7.34 -3.90 -1.53
C ALA A 29 -8.25 -2.77 -2.03
N VAL A 30 -8.63 -2.81 -3.29
CA VAL A 30 -9.44 -1.76 -3.94
C VAL A 30 -10.74 -2.37 -4.41
N TYR A 31 -11.85 -1.65 -4.29
CA TYR A 31 -13.11 -2.11 -4.87
C TYR A 31 -13.12 -1.93 -6.39
N SER A 32 -13.56 -2.97 -7.10
CA SER A 32 -13.94 -2.89 -8.50
C SER A 32 -15.16 -1.98 -8.67
N LYS A 33 -15.46 -1.57 -9.91
CA LYS A 33 -16.68 -0.80 -10.20
C LYS A 33 -17.96 -1.54 -9.82
N GLY A 34 -17.93 -2.88 -9.87
CA GLY A 34 -19.03 -3.76 -9.44
C GLY A 34 -19.05 -4.06 -7.93
N GLY A 35 -18.21 -3.41 -7.12
CA GLY A 35 -18.18 -3.59 -5.66
C GLY A 35 -17.44 -4.84 -5.18
N THR A 36 -16.74 -5.57 -6.05
CA THR A 36 -15.90 -6.72 -5.67
C THR A 36 -14.58 -6.23 -5.09
N LEU A 37 -14.13 -6.81 -3.97
CA LEU A 37 -12.84 -6.47 -3.37
C LEU A 37 -11.68 -7.11 -4.16
N LEU A 38 -10.83 -6.28 -4.75
CA LEU A 38 -9.64 -6.70 -5.51
C LEU A 38 -8.44 -6.77 -4.57
N THR A 39 -7.73 -7.89 -4.60
CA THR A 39 -6.60 -8.16 -3.69
C THR A 39 -5.33 -8.57 -4.42
N SER A 40 -5.45 -9.00 -5.68
CA SER A 40 -4.29 -9.27 -6.54
C SER A 40 -3.63 -7.96 -6.98
N THR A 41 -2.30 -7.95 -7.01
CA THR A 41 -1.50 -6.83 -7.51
C THR A 41 -1.92 -6.40 -8.91
N GLU A 42 -2.16 -7.37 -9.80
CA GLU A 42 -2.52 -7.11 -11.19
C GLU A 42 -3.90 -6.46 -11.31
N GLU A 43 -4.87 -6.95 -10.53
CA GLU A 43 -6.22 -6.40 -10.48
C GLU A 43 -6.24 -4.97 -9.94
N VAL A 44 -5.45 -4.70 -8.89
CA VAL A 44 -5.33 -3.36 -8.31
C VAL A 44 -4.67 -2.39 -9.30
N ILE A 45 -3.60 -2.81 -9.97
CA ILE A 45 -2.95 -1.98 -11.00
C ILE A 45 -3.92 -1.71 -12.17
N GLY A 46 -4.65 -2.73 -12.64
CA GLY A 46 -5.68 -2.58 -13.67
C GLY A 46 -6.77 -1.58 -13.26
N ARG A 47 -7.27 -1.68 -12.03
CA ARG A 47 -8.29 -0.78 -11.47
C ARG A 47 -7.83 0.68 -11.40
N TRP A 48 -6.57 0.91 -11.04
CA TRP A 48 -5.97 2.25 -11.07
C TRP A 48 -5.83 2.78 -12.49
N LYS A 49 -5.40 1.94 -13.44
CA LYS A 49 -5.29 2.32 -14.85
C LYS A 49 -6.64 2.76 -15.41
N GLU A 50 -7.71 2.02 -15.16
CA GLU A 50 -9.07 2.42 -15.56
C GLU A 50 -9.47 3.76 -14.96
N HIS A 51 -9.25 3.95 -13.65
CA HIS A 51 -9.57 5.20 -12.97
C HIS A 51 -8.88 6.40 -13.62
N PHE A 52 -7.58 6.29 -13.90
CA PHE A 52 -6.84 7.35 -14.57
C PHE A 52 -7.29 7.57 -16.02
N VAL A 53 -7.63 6.51 -16.75
CA VAL A 53 -8.17 6.66 -18.12
C VAL A 53 -9.47 7.45 -18.11
N GLU A 54 -10.40 7.13 -17.19
CA GLU A 54 -11.67 7.86 -17.05
C GLU A 54 -11.48 9.30 -16.58
N LEU A 55 -10.57 9.50 -15.63
CA LEU A 55 -10.27 10.82 -15.08
C LEU A 55 -9.63 11.74 -16.13
N LEU A 56 -8.73 11.19 -16.95
CA LEU A 56 -7.96 11.96 -17.95
C LEU A 56 -8.68 12.08 -19.29
N ASN A 57 -9.60 11.15 -19.60
CA ASN A 57 -10.41 11.18 -20.81
C ASN A 57 -11.88 11.13 -20.41
N PRO A 58 -12.44 12.23 -19.86
CA PRO A 58 -13.85 12.27 -19.56
C PRO A 58 -14.61 12.08 -20.88
N THR A 59 -15.22 10.91 -21.07
CA THR A 59 -16.20 10.70 -22.12
C THR A 59 -17.37 11.60 -21.77
N THR A 60 -17.39 12.81 -22.34
CA THR A 60 -18.54 13.71 -22.25
C THR A 60 -19.76 12.94 -22.75
N PRO A 61 -20.80 12.69 -21.93
CA PRO A 61 -22.11 12.50 -22.53
C PRO A 61 -22.45 13.87 -23.13
N SER A 62 -22.43 13.99 -24.45
CA SER A 62 -23.18 15.08 -25.07
C SER A 62 -24.63 14.91 -24.60
N MET A 63 -25.13 15.91 -23.89
CA MET A 63 -26.55 16.03 -23.54
C MET A 63 -27.45 15.79 -24.76
#